data_AF-A0AAV0YB02-F1
#
_entry.id   AF-A0AAV0YB02-F1
#
_cell.length_a   1.000
_cell.length_b   1.000
_cell.length_c   1.000
_cell.angle_alpha   90.00
_cell.angle_beta   90.00
_cell.angle_gamma   90.00
#
_symmetry.space_group_name_H-M   'P 1'
#
loop_
_entity.id
_entity.type
_entity.pdbx_description
1 polymer ?
#
loop_
_entity_poly.entity_id
_entity_poly.type
_entity_poly.pdbx_seq_one_letter_code
_entity_poly.pdbx_strand_id
1 'polypeptide(L)'
;MRLGITEKCPIMSLIELKHSKYAGSIHLICADPFITPYWTPSQLVVYKNHRKSYVRMAIDATGSIVKKIKRTKEGLLSSHIFLYEAVISSDKFQVSITQMISEKQDTFTIFSWLSMWLIDGVKAPQETVCDYSMALLGGITRAFCDE
;
A
#
# COMPACT_ATOMS: atom_id res chain seq x y z
N MET A 1 -29.58 -3.46 -10.59
CA MET A 1 -28.68 -2.52 -11.29
C MET A 1 -27.41 -3.29 -11.67
N ARG A 2 -27.23 -3.69 -12.94
CA ARG A 2 -25.95 -4.26 -13.40
C ARG A 2 -25.04 -3.10 -13.74
N LEU A 3 -23.86 -3.01 -13.13
CA LEU A 3 -22.92 -1.88 -13.26
C LEU A 3 -22.32 -1.68 -14.67
N GLY A 4 -22.89 -2.29 -15.72
CA GLY A 4 -22.36 -2.20 -17.09
C GLY A 4 -20.98 -2.83 -17.29
N ILE A 5 -20.40 -3.46 -16.26
CA ILE A 5 -19.08 -4.10 -16.31
C ILE A 5 -19.19 -5.38 -17.15
N THR A 6 -18.76 -5.31 -18.40
CA THR A 6 -18.73 -6.41 -19.37
C THR A 6 -17.48 -7.28 -19.20
N GLU A 7 -16.34 -6.66 -18.85
CA GLU A 7 -15.08 -7.34 -18.58
C GLU A 7 -14.77 -7.34 -17.08
N LYS A 8 -14.64 -8.53 -16.47
CA LYS A 8 -14.39 -8.70 -15.03
C LYS A 8 -12.91 -9.05 -14.76
N CYS A 9 -12.00 -8.24 -15.30
CA CYS A 9 -10.58 -8.41 -15.06
C CYS A 9 -10.06 -7.31 -14.11
N PRO A 10 -9.89 -7.59 -12.80
CA PRO A 10 -9.49 -6.55 -11.84
C PRO A 10 -8.13 -5.94 -12.16
N ILE A 11 -7.21 -6.70 -12.78
CA ILE A 11 -5.90 -6.20 -13.20
C ILE A 11 -6.04 -5.17 -14.32
N MET A 12 -6.85 -5.46 -15.34
CA MET A 12 -7.10 -4.50 -16.44
C MET A 12 -7.81 -3.24 -15.93
N SER A 13 -8.80 -3.40 -15.04
CA SER A 13 -9.45 -2.27 -14.40
C SER A 13 -8.47 -1.40 -13.61
N LEU A 14 -7.49 -2.00 -12.91
CA LEU A 14 -6.45 -1.24 -12.20
C LEU A 14 -5.53 -0.48 -13.15
N ILE A 15 -5.19 -1.06 -14.31
CA ILE A 15 -4.41 -0.38 -15.35
C ILE A 15 -5.19 0.83 -15.88
N GLU A 16 -6.47 0.68 -16.19
CA GLU A 16 -7.33 1.81 -16.60
C GLU A 16 -7.42 2.89 -15.52
N LEU A 17 -7.59 2.49 -14.25
CA LEU A 17 -7.61 3.43 -13.13
C LEU A 17 -6.29 4.20 -13.01
N LYS A 18 -5.15 3.53 -13.16
CA LYS A 18 -3.80 4.13 -13.12
C LYS A 18 -3.61 5.19 -14.21
N HIS A 19 -4.30 5.08 -15.34
CA HIS A 19 -4.20 6.03 -16.45
C HIS A 19 -5.40 6.98 -16.58
N SER A 20 -6.27 7.05 -15.56
CA SER A 20 -7.45 7.92 -15.54
C SER A 20 -7.38 8.96 -14.43
N LYS A 21 -8.48 9.20 -13.70
CA LYS A 21 -8.55 10.16 -12.58
C LYS A 21 -7.63 9.83 -11.40
N TYR A 22 -7.05 8.62 -11.36
CA TYR A 22 -6.06 8.20 -10.35
C TYR A 22 -4.63 8.16 -10.90
N ALA A 23 -4.37 8.84 -12.02
CA ALA A 23 -3.02 9.04 -12.54
C ALA A 23 -2.11 9.64 -11.45
N GLY A 24 -0.92 9.04 -11.29
CA GLY A 24 0.03 9.38 -10.23
C GLY A 24 -0.36 8.90 -8.83
N SER A 25 -1.44 8.12 -8.67
CA SER A 25 -1.83 7.54 -7.38
C SER A 25 -1.61 6.03 -7.26
N ILE A 26 -1.56 5.32 -8.39
CA ILE A 26 -1.27 3.87 -8.45
C ILE A 26 0.14 3.70 -9.00
N HIS A 27 1.07 3.25 -8.17
CA HIS A 27 2.50 3.35 -8.49
C HIS A 27 3.03 2.12 -9.21
N LEU A 28 2.63 0.94 -8.78
CA LEU A 28 3.02 -0.34 -9.37
C LEU A 28 1.82 -1.28 -9.44
N ILE A 29 1.76 -2.11 -10.49
CA ILE A 29 0.77 -3.18 -10.63
C ILE A 29 1.55 -4.44 -11.03
N CYS A 30 1.73 -5.36 -10.08
CA CYS A 30 2.21 -6.70 -10.34
C CYS A 30 1.00 -7.63 -10.46
N ALA A 31 0.96 -8.47 -11.50
CA ALA A 31 -0.16 -9.40 -11.72
C ALA A 31 0.05 -10.75 -11.02
N ASP A 32 1.28 -11.24 -10.90
CA ASP A 32 1.62 -12.55 -10.31
C ASP A 32 3.01 -12.54 -9.64
N PRO A 33 3.11 -12.48 -8.30
CA PRO A 33 2.02 -12.30 -7.33
C PRO A 33 1.35 -10.93 -7.45
N PHE A 34 0.10 -10.81 -7.00
CA PHE A 34 -0.61 -9.53 -7.02
C PHE A 34 -0.04 -8.57 -5.96
N ILE A 35 0.48 -7.42 -6.41
CA ILE A 35 1.04 -6.37 -5.57
C ILE A 35 0.69 -5.02 -6.18
N THR A 36 0.15 -4.10 -5.40
CA THR A 36 -0.22 -2.75 -5.85
C THR A 36 -0.04 -1.74 -4.70
N PRO A 37 1.13 -1.08 -4.59
CA PRO A 37 1.30 0.09 -3.75
C PRO A 37 0.61 1.32 -4.38
N TYR A 38 -0.08 2.09 -3.54
CA TYR A 38 -0.84 3.27 -3.96
C TYR A 38 -0.89 4.35 -2.86
N TRP A 39 -0.80 5.59 -3.29
CA TRP A 39 -0.99 6.80 -2.48
C TRP A 39 -1.20 7.99 -3.40
N THR A 40 -2.03 8.94 -2.98
CA THR A 40 -2.33 10.16 -3.73
C THR A 40 -1.30 11.25 -3.48
N PRO A 41 -1.15 12.22 -4.41
CA PRO A 41 -0.36 13.43 -4.16
C PRO A 41 -0.79 14.19 -2.91
N SER A 42 -2.10 14.21 -2.61
CA SER A 42 -2.64 14.84 -1.40
C SER A 42 -2.14 14.16 -0.13
N GLN A 43 -2.04 12.83 -0.08
CA GLN A 43 -1.47 12.11 1.06
C GLN A 43 0.01 12.47 1.29
N LEU A 44 0.79 12.64 0.21
CA LEU A 44 2.17 13.12 0.31
C LEU A 44 2.24 14.53 0.92
N VAL A 45 1.37 15.45 0.49
CA VAL A 45 1.32 16.83 1.03
C VAL A 45 0.92 16.83 2.51
N VAL A 46 -0.10 16.05 2.88
CA VAL A 46 -0.55 15.89 4.26
C VAL A 46 0.59 15.38 5.14
N TYR A 47 1.26 14.30 4.71
CA TYR A 47 2.38 13.76 5.47
C TYR A 47 3.56 14.73 5.55
N LYS A 48 3.98 15.36 4.44
CA LYS A 48 5.07 16.35 4.42
C LYS A 48 4.82 17.51 5.38
N ASN A 49 3.59 17.99 5.47
CA ASN A 49 3.21 19.04 6.41
C ASN A 49 3.24 18.57 7.85
N HIS A 50 2.73 17.36 8.13
CA HIS A 50 2.72 16.81 9.49
C HIS A 50 4.12 16.43 9.98
N ARG A 51 5.00 15.98 9.08
CA ARG A 51 6.39 15.58 9.35
C ARG A 51 7.31 16.75 9.75
N LYS A 52 6.84 18.00 9.64
CA LYS A 52 7.53 19.19 10.17
C LYS A 52 7.66 19.15 11.70
N SER A 53 6.75 18.46 12.38
CA SER A 53 6.84 18.13 13.80
C SER A 53 7.21 16.66 14.00
N TYR A 54 7.23 16.23 15.26
CA TYR A 54 7.32 14.81 15.58
C TYR A 54 6.14 14.04 14.98
N VAL A 55 6.43 12.98 14.22
CA VAL A 55 5.41 12.07 13.71
C VAL A 55 5.63 10.66 14.23
N ARG A 56 4.55 10.10 14.76
CA ARG A 56 4.37 8.67 14.97
C ARG A 56 3.47 8.12 13.87
N MET A 57 3.94 7.08 13.21
CA MET A 57 3.20 6.35 12.19
C MET A 57 2.80 4.98 12.74
N ALA A 58 1.58 4.54 12.45
CA ALA A 58 1.15 3.17 12.68
C ALA A 58 1.06 2.43 11.34
N ILE A 59 1.56 1.20 11.28
CA ILE A 59 1.46 0.34 10.10
C ILE A 59 0.84 -0.99 10.49
N ASP A 60 -0.23 -1.37 9.80
CA ASP A 60 -0.92 -2.64 9.97
C ASP A 60 -1.12 -3.37 8.63
N ALA A 61 -1.33 -4.69 8.71
CA ALA A 61 -1.68 -5.55 7.60
C ALA A 61 -2.96 -6.34 7.92
N THR A 62 -4.08 -5.96 7.29
CA THR A 62 -5.37 -6.64 7.50
C THR A 62 -5.69 -7.57 6.33
N GLY A 63 -5.93 -8.85 6.64
CA GLY A 63 -6.41 -9.85 5.68
C GLY A 63 -7.93 -9.81 5.47
N SER A 64 -8.43 -10.65 4.56
CA SER A 64 -9.88 -10.88 4.34
C SER A 64 -10.70 -9.71 3.80
N ILE A 65 -10.08 -8.56 3.51
CA ILE A 65 -10.74 -7.41 2.88
C ILE A 65 -10.90 -7.62 1.36
N VAL A 66 -9.93 -8.29 0.73
CA VAL A 66 -9.85 -8.44 -0.72
C VAL A 66 -10.17 -9.87 -1.14
N LYS A 67 -11.05 -10.04 -2.13
CA LYS A 67 -11.36 -11.35 -2.71
C LYS A 67 -10.18 -11.85 -3.55
N LYS A 68 -9.95 -13.17 -3.52
CA LYS A 68 -8.95 -13.82 -4.37
C LYS A 68 -9.23 -13.57 -5.85
N ILE A 69 -8.16 -13.36 -6.61
CA ILE A 69 -8.21 -13.10 -8.06
C ILE A 69 -8.16 -14.42 -8.80
N LYS A 70 -9.03 -14.60 -9.82
CA LYS A 70 -8.96 -15.74 -10.75
C LYS A 70 -7.83 -15.48 -11.75
N ARG A 71 -6.79 -16.32 -11.72
CA ARG A 71 -5.55 -16.18 -12.53
C ARG A 71 -5.67 -16.81 -13.90
N THR A 72 -6.21 -18.02 -13.97
CA THR A 72 -6.23 -18.81 -15.21
C THR A 72 -7.65 -19.21 -15.60
N LYS A 73 -7.82 -19.69 -16.84
CA LYS A 73 -9.13 -20.14 -17.36
C LYS A 73 -9.67 -21.33 -16.55
N GLU A 74 -8.76 -22.18 -16.09
CA GLU A 74 -8.98 -23.38 -15.27
C GLU A 74 -9.41 -23.05 -13.83
N GLY A 75 -9.37 -21.76 -13.44
CA GLY A 75 -9.88 -21.33 -12.14
C GLY A 75 -8.87 -21.32 -11.00
N LEU A 76 -7.58 -21.33 -11.31
CA LEU A 76 -6.55 -21.05 -10.32
C LEU A 76 -6.82 -19.71 -9.63
N LEU A 77 -6.79 -19.69 -8.30
CA LEU A 77 -6.97 -18.49 -7.49
C LEU A 77 -5.63 -17.98 -6.96
N SER A 78 -5.55 -16.68 -6.72
CA SER A 78 -4.45 -16.04 -5.99
C SER A 78 -4.33 -16.57 -4.55
N SER A 79 -3.20 -16.27 -3.89
CA SER A 79 -3.10 -16.43 -2.45
C SER A 79 -3.99 -15.40 -1.71
N HIS A 80 -3.96 -15.40 -0.37
CA HIS A 80 -4.66 -14.38 0.40
C HIS A 80 -4.02 -13.01 0.15
N ILE A 81 -4.87 -12.04 -0.16
CA ILE A 81 -4.46 -10.68 -0.45
C ILE A 81 -4.69 -9.83 0.81
N PHE A 82 -3.64 -9.15 1.26
CA PHE A 82 -3.63 -8.31 2.46
C PHE A 82 -3.65 -6.85 2.06
N LEU A 83 -4.35 -6.04 2.85
CA LEU A 83 -4.26 -4.58 2.82
C LEU A 83 -3.22 -4.15 3.87
N TYR A 84 -2.13 -3.59 3.40
CA TYR A 84 -1.18 -2.86 4.22
C TYR A 84 -1.57 -1.39 4.23
N GLU A 85 -1.65 -0.81 5.42
CA GLU A 85 -2.01 0.60 5.59
C GLU A 85 -1.07 1.26 6.58
N ALA A 86 -0.51 2.40 6.17
CA ALA A 86 0.23 3.30 7.03
C ALA A 86 -0.65 4.51 7.38
N VAL A 87 -0.74 4.83 8.66
CA VAL A 87 -1.62 5.86 9.21
C VAL A 87 -0.82 6.78 10.12
N ILE A 88 -1.11 8.07 10.05
CA ILE A 88 -0.70 9.02 11.09
C ILE A 88 -1.94 9.44 11.88
N SER A 89 -1.76 9.63 13.18
CA SER A 89 -2.81 10.12 14.07
C SER A 89 -2.32 11.33 14.84
N SER A 90 -3.23 12.27 15.04
CA SER A 90 -3.09 13.44 15.90
C SER A 90 -4.37 13.61 16.71
N ASP A 91 -4.36 14.49 17.71
CA ASP A 91 -5.55 14.78 18.52
C ASP A 91 -6.77 15.24 17.71
N LYS A 92 -6.56 15.70 16.47
CA LYS A 92 -7.60 16.28 15.62
C LYS A 92 -8.04 15.39 14.47
N PHE A 93 -7.17 14.49 14.00
CA PHE A 93 -7.45 13.68 12.83
C PHE A 93 -6.59 12.42 12.81
N GLN A 94 -7.12 11.42 12.11
CA GLN A 94 -6.42 10.21 11.72
C GLN A 94 -6.55 10.07 10.20
N VAL A 95 -5.43 9.83 9.52
CA VAL A 95 -5.41 9.77 8.06
C VAL A 95 -4.38 8.77 7.56
N SER A 96 -4.78 8.00 6.55
CA SER A 96 -3.90 7.08 5.85
C SER A 96 -2.97 7.84 4.91
N ILE A 97 -1.69 7.52 4.93
CA ILE A 97 -0.64 8.26 4.21
C ILE A 97 0.00 7.46 3.07
N THR A 98 -0.05 6.13 3.13
CA THR A 98 0.31 5.22 2.04
C THR A 98 -0.32 3.85 2.28
N GLN A 99 -0.58 3.12 1.20
CA GLN A 99 -1.19 1.79 1.25
C GLN A 99 -0.55 0.85 0.22
N MET A 100 -0.69 -0.45 0.46
CA MET A 100 -0.37 -1.48 -0.50
C MET A 100 -1.36 -2.64 -0.38
N ILE A 101 -1.85 -3.14 -1.51
CA ILE A 101 -2.52 -4.44 -1.57
C ILE A 101 -1.49 -5.48 -2.03
N SER A 102 -1.32 -6.59 -1.32
CA SER A 102 -0.29 -7.57 -1.65
C SER A 102 -0.65 -9.01 -1.25
N GLU A 103 -0.37 -9.97 -2.13
CA GLU A 103 -0.30 -11.41 -1.81
C GLU A 103 0.94 -11.79 -1.00
N LYS A 104 2.00 -11.00 -1.14
CA LYS A 104 3.25 -11.22 -0.44
C LYS A 104 3.23 -10.55 0.94
N GLN A 105 3.73 -11.31 1.92
CA GLN A 105 3.93 -10.87 3.30
C GLN A 105 5.39 -11.03 3.73
N ASP A 106 6.31 -10.79 2.79
CA ASP A 106 7.74 -10.87 3.05
C ASP A 106 8.36 -9.49 3.32
N THR A 107 9.47 -9.47 4.04
CA THR A 107 10.19 -8.24 4.39
C THR A 107 10.57 -7.41 3.17
N PHE A 108 11.00 -8.06 2.08
CA PHE A 108 11.44 -7.35 0.87
C PHE A 108 10.31 -6.56 0.22
N THR A 109 9.11 -7.13 0.17
CA THR A 109 7.93 -6.46 -0.41
C THR A 109 7.54 -5.24 0.41
N ILE A 110 7.54 -5.37 1.74
CA ILE A 110 7.22 -4.26 2.66
C ILE A 110 8.28 -3.15 2.56
N PHE A 111 9.56 -3.53 2.57
CA PHE A 111 10.66 -2.60 2.34
C PHE A 111 10.50 -1.86 1.01
N SER A 112 10.30 -2.57 -0.11
CA SER A 112 10.16 -1.96 -1.43
C SER A 112 8.99 -0.98 -1.50
N TRP A 113 7.86 -1.29 -0.87
CA TRP A 113 6.71 -0.38 -0.80
C TRP A 113 7.05 0.92 -0.06
N LEU A 114 7.66 0.80 1.12
CA LEU A 114 8.04 1.97 1.92
C LEU A 114 9.15 2.78 1.24
N SER A 115 10.13 2.13 0.61
CA SER A 115 11.18 2.81 -0.17
C SER A 115 10.62 3.58 -1.36
N MET A 116 9.68 3.01 -2.12
CA MET A 116 9.02 3.75 -3.21
C MET A 116 8.32 5.00 -2.68
N TRP A 117 7.64 4.89 -1.54
CA TRP A 117 6.97 6.03 -0.92
C TRP A 117 7.97 7.11 -0.45
N LEU A 118 9.13 6.72 0.11
CA LEU A 118 10.22 7.65 0.44
C LEU A 118 10.80 8.35 -0.80
N ILE A 119 11.01 7.60 -1.90
CA ILE A 119 11.51 8.12 -3.18
C ILE A 119 10.59 9.21 -3.75
N ASP A 120 9.29 9.14 -3.48
CA ASP A 120 8.30 10.17 -3.82
C ASP A 120 8.41 11.47 -2.96
N GLY A 121 9.50 11.56 -2.18
CA GLY A 121 10.03 12.80 -1.61
C GLY A 121 9.57 13.09 -0.19
N VAL A 122 9.09 12.10 0.54
CA VAL A 122 8.79 12.22 1.98
C VAL A 122 10.01 11.80 2.82
N LYS A 123 10.05 12.21 4.09
CA LYS A 123 11.08 11.76 5.04
C LYS A 123 10.55 10.63 5.91
N ALA A 124 11.44 9.71 6.30
CA ALA A 124 11.09 8.65 7.27
C ALA A 124 10.49 9.23 8.56
N PRO A 125 9.47 8.59 9.15
CA PRO A 125 8.87 9.01 10.41
C PRO A 125 9.87 8.92 11.56
N GLN A 126 9.66 9.67 12.65
CA GLN A 126 10.52 9.53 13.84
C GLN A 126 10.20 8.27 14.65
N GLU A 127 8.96 7.80 14.60
CA GLU A 127 8.52 6.59 15.28
C GLU A 127 7.55 5.83 14.37
N THR A 128 7.72 4.51 14.29
CA THR A 128 6.76 3.62 13.64
C THR A 128 6.33 2.54 14.61
N VAL A 129 5.02 2.35 14.73
CA VAL A 129 4.38 1.32 15.56
C VAL A 129 3.75 0.31 14.61
N CYS A 130 4.00 -0.98 14.84
CA CYS A 130 3.39 -2.07 14.11
C CYS A 130 3.21 -3.28 15.02
N ASP A 131 2.44 -4.27 14.56
CA ASP A 131 2.35 -5.57 15.21
C ASP A 131 3.70 -6.29 15.20
N TYR A 132 3.85 -7.29 16.08
CA TYR A 132 5.09 -8.08 16.24
C TYR A 132 5.30 -9.12 15.12
N SER A 133 5.06 -8.72 13.88
CA SER A 133 5.34 -9.49 12.67
C SER A 133 6.77 -9.24 12.22
N MET A 134 7.57 -10.32 12.11
CA MET A 134 8.96 -10.24 11.64
C MET A 134 9.08 -9.62 10.24
N ALA A 135 8.08 -9.83 9.39
CA ALA A 135 8.07 -9.25 8.05
C ALA A 135 7.89 -7.73 8.09
N LEU A 136 6.92 -7.25 8.89
CA LEU A 136 6.68 -5.81 9.10
C LEU A 136 7.88 -5.15 9.76
N LEU A 137 8.33 -5.69 10.90
CA LEU A 137 9.49 -5.16 11.62
C LEU A 137 10.71 -5.07 10.71
N GLY A 138 11.05 -6.16 10.00
CA GLY A 138 12.21 -6.18 9.11
C GLY A 138 12.07 -5.25 7.89
N GLY A 139 10.84 -5.03 7.40
CA GLY A 139 10.60 -4.16 6.24
C GLY A 139 10.68 -2.69 6.62
N ILE A 140 10.10 -2.34 7.77
CA ILE A 140 10.09 -0.99 8.34
C ILE A 140 11.51 -0.58 8.74
N THR A 141 12.25 -1.43 9.46
CA THR A 141 13.62 -1.08 9.90
C THR A 141 14.53 -0.85 8.71
N ARG A 142 14.50 -1.72 7.70
CA ARG A 142 15.28 -1.52 6.47
C ARG A 142 14.89 -0.27 5.69
N ALA A 143 13.61 0.10 5.70
CA ALA A 143 13.16 1.28 4.97
C ALA A 143 13.49 2.60 5.70
N PHE A 144 13.42 2.62 7.03
CA PHE A 144 13.46 3.87 7.80
C PHE A 144 14.71 4.05 8.66
N CYS A 145 15.52 3.01 8.87
CA CYS A 145 16.68 3.04 9.76
C CYS A 145 18.01 2.74 9.08
N ASP A 146 18.02 2.31 7.83
CA ASP A 146 19.25 2.17 7.05
C ASP A 146 19.61 3.55 6.45
N GLU A 147 20.61 4.21 7.03
CA GLU A 147 21.25 5.44 6.52
C GLU A 147 22.33 5.15 5.46
#